data_AF-A0ABD1DCR3-F1
#
_entry.id   AF-A0ABD1DCR3-F1
#
_cell.length_a   1.000
_cell.length_b   1.000
_cell.length_c   1.000
_cell.angle_alpha   90.00
_cell.angle_beta   90.00
_cell.angle_gamma   90.00
#
_symmetry.space_group_name_H-M   'P 1'
#
loop_
_entity.id
_entity.type
_entity.pdbx_description
1 polymer ?
#
loop_
_entity_poly.entity_id
_entity_poly.type
_entity_poly.pdbx_seq_one_letter_code
_entity_poly.pdbx_strand_id
1 'polypeptide(L)'
;MWLAGDSWDAKVNRLRSNLTAMRCDAMIITSLTEVAYILNVRGSDIPYTPVFKAYLLISNREIILYTNKTRINVGLVNHLKSHSCHNEYCVQLKEYQDVWRDLRTLSQHWKRILVPTAAVFDMGASEAIHGAIPRELVLDRPSPVIFMRAQKNEVEKQGMKKAHIRDGAAMCEVLSFLEDR
;
A
#
# COMPACT_ATOMS: atom_id res chain seq x y z
N MET A 1 -9.69 16.08 9.05
CA MET A 1 -10.33 14.96 9.76
C MET A 1 -9.82 13.67 9.14
N TRP A 2 -9.05 12.87 9.88
CA TRP A 2 -8.34 11.70 9.33
C TRP A 2 -9.32 10.53 9.14
N LEU A 3 -9.69 10.21 7.89
CA LEU A 3 -10.63 9.12 7.59
C LEU A 3 -10.07 7.72 7.88
N ALA A 4 -8.74 7.58 7.98
CA ALA A 4 -8.06 6.29 8.16
C ALA A 4 -7.81 5.91 9.62
N GLY A 5 -8.02 6.82 10.58
CA GLY A 5 -7.73 6.61 12.01
C GLY A 5 -6.24 6.61 12.37
N ASP A 6 -5.42 5.89 11.61
CA ASP A 6 -3.97 5.81 11.81
C ASP A 6 -3.21 6.60 10.75
N SER A 7 -2.12 7.24 11.16
CA SER A 7 -1.17 7.88 10.25
C SER A 7 -0.39 6.82 9.44
N TRP A 8 0.12 7.22 8.28
CA TRP A 8 0.80 6.28 7.39
C TRP A 8 2.12 5.77 7.96
N ASP A 9 2.84 6.61 8.70
CA ASP A 9 4.08 6.27 9.40
C ASP A 9 3.85 5.29 10.55
N ALA A 10 2.72 5.39 11.26
CA ALA A 10 2.32 4.38 12.24
C ALA A 10 2.06 3.01 11.59
N LYS A 11 1.44 2.99 10.40
CA LYS A 11 1.25 1.75 9.62
C LYS A 11 2.58 1.17 9.14
N VAL A 12 3.48 2.00 8.65
CA VAL A 12 4.84 1.59 8.27
C VAL A 12 5.59 0.99 9.46
N ASN A 13 5.48 1.60 10.65
CA ASN A 13 6.10 1.05 11.87
C ASN A 13 5.54 -0.32 12.23
N ARG A 14 4.22 -0.50 12.20
CA ARG A 14 3.60 -1.82 12.41
C ARG A 14 4.10 -2.84 11.38
N LEU A 15 4.27 -2.43 10.12
CA LEU A 15 4.83 -3.31 9.09
C LEU A 15 6.29 -3.68 9.40
N ARG A 16 7.15 -2.70 9.75
CA ARG A 16 8.55 -2.94 10.14
C ARG A 16 8.67 -3.90 11.33
N SER A 17 7.80 -3.77 12.34
CA SER A 17 7.75 -4.72 13.46
C SER A 17 7.41 -6.15 13.00
N ASN A 18 6.46 -6.30 12.05
CA ASN A 18 6.15 -7.60 11.45
C ASN A 18 7.34 -8.18 10.66
N LEU A 19 8.04 -7.35 9.87
CA LEU A 19 9.23 -7.78 9.13
C LEU A 19 10.34 -8.23 10.08
N THR A 20 10.56 -7.48 11.15
CA THR A 20 11.55 -7.82 12.20
C THR A 20 11.22 -9.16 12.85
N ALA A 21 9.95 -9.39 13.22
CA ALA A 21 9.50 -10.67 13.78
C ALA A 21 9.70 -11.86 12.82
N MET A 22 9.61 -11.63 11.51
CA MET A 22 9.87 -12.63 10.47
C MET A 22 11.35 -12.77 10.07
N ARG A 23 12.24 -11.95 10.65
CA ARG A 23 13.65 -11.83 10.27
C ARG A 23 13.83 -11.45 8.79
N CYS A 24 13.01 -10.53 8.31
CA CYS A 24 13.07 -9.93 6.98
C CYS A 24 13.65 -8.53 7.05
N ASP A 25 14.53 -8.20 6.11
CA ASP A 25 15.17 -6.88 6.03
C ASP A 25 14.31 -5.89 5.23
N ALA A 26 13.58 -6.39 4.24
CA ALA A 26 12.72 -5.61 3.36
C ALA A 26 11.49 -6.39 2.88
N MET A 27 10.52 -5.67 2.34
CA MET A 27 9.35 -6.19 1.66
C MET A 27 9.05 -5.37 0.41
N ILE A 28 8.77 -6.06 -0.68
CA ILE A 28 8.17 -5.46 -1.88
C ILE A 28 6.66 -5.64 -1.83
N ILE A 29 5.91 -4.55 -1.95
CA ILE A 29 4.45 -4.55 -1.98
C ILE A 29 4.02 -4.31 -3.43
N THR A 30 3.35 -5.30 -4.00
CA THR A 30 2.86 -5.31 -5.38
C THR A 30 1.37 -5.01 -5.49
N SER A 31 0.61 -5.26 -4.43
CA SER A 31 -0.83 -5.02 -4.39
C SER A 31 -1.15 -3.54 -4.26
N LEU A 32 -1.80 -2.96 -5.27
CA LEU A 32 -2.14 -1.53 -5.30
C LEU A 32 -3.01 -1.10 -4.12
N THR A 33 -3.88 -2.01 -3.66
CA THR A 33 -4.75 -1.77 -2.50
C THR A 33 -3.97 -1.74 -1.19
N GLU A 34 -2.88 -2.49 -1.07
CA GLU A 34 -1.97 -2.45 0.08
C GLU A 34 -1.11 -1.19 0.07
N VAL A 35 -0.57 -0.80 -1.08
CA VAL A 35 0.16 0.46 -1.26
C VAL A 35 -0.71 1.65 -0.81
N ALA A 36 -1.94 1.71 -1.32
CA ALA A 36 -2.91 2.74 -0.96
C ALA A 36 -3.25 2.74 0.55
N TYR A 37 -3.37 1.56 1.16
CA TYR A 37 -3.68 1.43 2.58
C TYR A 37 -2.52 1.87 3.49
N ILE A 38 -1.28 1.44 3.19
CA ILE A 38 -0.09 1.76 3.99
C ILE A 38 0.20 3.25 3.95
N LEU A 39 0.19 3.86 2.76
CA LEU A 39 0.55 5.26 2.58
C LEU A 39 -0.60 6.24 2.84
N ASN A 40 -1.83 5.74 3.05
CA ASN A 40 -3.05 6.56 3.11
C ASN A 40 -3.25 7.42 1.84
N VAL A 41 -2.91 6.89 0.67
CA VAL A 41 -3.05 7.57 -0.63
C VAL A 41 -4.10 6.87 -1.48
N ARG A 42 -4.82 7.61 -2.32
CA ARG A 42 -5.83 7.08 -3.24
C ARG A 42 -5.56 7.59 -4.65
N GLY A 43 -6.02 6.84 -5.64
CA GLY A 43 -5.92 7.19 -7.06
C GLY A 43 -7.16 6.75 -7.83
N SER A 44 -7.11 6.92 -9.15
CA SER A 44 -8.23 6.62 -10.06
C SER A 44 -7.80 5.79 -11.27
N ASP A 45 -6.69 5.05 -11.15
CA ASP A 45 -6.12 4.29 -12.28
C ASP A 45 -6.95 3.06 -12.64
N ILE A 46 -7.66 2.50 -11.67
CA ILE A 46 -8.50 1.31 -11.81
C ILE A 46 -9.96 1.70 -11.60
N PRO A 47 -10.87 1.42 -12.55
CA PRO A 47 -12.30 1.68 -12.38
C PRO A 47 -12.85 1.02 -11.10
N TYR A 48 -13.72 1.74 -10.39
CA TYR A 48 -14.43 1.29 -9.18
C TYR A 48 -13.53 0.95 -7.97
N THR A 49 -12.21 1.06 -8.09
CA THR A 49 -11.27 0.80 -7.00
C THR A 49 -10.31 1.99 -6.88
N PRO A 50 -10.34 2.79 -5.78
CA PRO A 50 -9.61 4.05 -5.69
C PRO A 50 -8.10 3.87 -5.43
N VAL A 51 -7.40 3.22 -6.36
CA VAL A 51 -5.97 2.89 -6.32
C VAL A 51 -5.23 3.48 -7.52
N PHE A 52 -3.91 3.50 -7.43
CA PHE A 52 -3.00 3.97 -8.48
C PHE A 52 -1.91 2.93 -8.74
N LYS A 53 -1.38 2.88 -9.97
CA LYS A 53 -0.32 1.96 -10.35
C LYS A 53 0.96 2.33 -9.60
N ALA A 54 1.40 1.43 -8.74
CA ALA A 54 2.59 1.63 -7.93
C ALA A 54 3.19 0.33 -7.41
N TYR A 55 4.49 0.38 -7.14
CA TYR A 55 5.15 -0.55 -6.23
C TYR A 55 5.63 0.21 -5.00
N LEU A 56 5.67 -0.45 -3.86
CA LEU A 56 6.20 0.12 -2.63
C LEU A 56 7.23 -0.83 -2.02
N LEU A 57 8.45 -0.34 -1.88
CA LEU A 57 9.54 -1.08 -1.23
C LEU A 57 9.75 -0.47 0.15
N ILE A 58 9.67 -1.31 1.18
CA ILE A 58 9.87 -0.90 2.57
C ILE A 58 10.97 -1.75 3.17
N SER A 59 12.00 -1.09 3.69
CA SER A 59 12.99 -1.69 4.58
C SER A 59 12.96 -0.98 5.94
N ASN A 60 13.80 -1.44 6.86
CA ASN A 60 13.99 -0.75 8.14
C ASN A 60 14.60 0.66 7.97
N ARG A 61 15.27 0.95 6.86
CA ARG A 61 15.98 2.22 6.65
C ARG A 61 15.31 3.17 5.66
N GLU A 62 14.61 2.62 4.67
CA GLU A 62 14.07 3.43 3.57
C GLU A 62 12.69 2.95 3.14
N ILE A 63 11.97 3.87 2.51
CA ILE A 63 10.65 3.67 1.92
C ILE A 63 10.72 4.24 0.52
N ILE A 64 10.48 3.41 -0.50
CA ILE A 64 10.54 3.84 -1.90
C ILE A 64 9.21 3.54 -2.57
N LEU A 65 8.54 4.60 -3.03
CA LEU A 65 7.33 4.51 -3.83
C LEU A 65 7.68 4.69 -5.30
N TYR A 66 7.42 3.64 -6.09
CA TYR A 66 7.57 3.66 -7.55
C TYR A 66 6.21 3.94 -8.17
N THR A 67 6.03 5.08 -8.80
CA THR A 67 4.78 5.44 -9.49
C THR A 67 5.06 6.42 -10.64
N ASN A 68 4.05 6.78 -11.41
CA ASN A 68 4.21 7.75 -12.48
C ASN A 68 4.40 9.15 -11.88
N LYS A 69 5.58 9.76 -12.07
CA LYS A 69 5.88 11.07 -11.48
C LYS A 69 5.00 12.20 -11.99
N THR A 70 4.42 12.08 -13.18
CA THR A 70 3.51 13.13 -13.71
C THR A 70 2.22 13.26 -12.91
N ARG A 71 1.88 12.26 -12.11
CA ARG A 71 0.68 12.24 -11.25
C ARG A 71 0.95 12.72 -9.83
N ILE A 72 2.20 13.06 -9.51
CA ILE A 72 2.60 13.48 -8.17
C ILE A 72 2.30 14.98 -8.03
N ASN A 73 1.44 15.32 -7.07
CA ASN A 73 1.14 16.70 -6.73
C ASN A 73 1.87 17.13 -5.43
N VAL A 74 1.91 18.44 -5.17
CA VAL A 74 2.55 19.02 -3.98
C VAL A 74 1.95 18.47 -2.69
N GLY A 75 0.63 18.22 -2.66
CA GLY A 75 -0.04 17.64 -1.51
C GLY A 75 0.48 16.24 -1.14
N LEU A 76 0.74 15.40 -2.14
CA LEU A 76 1.30 14.05 -1.98
C LEU A 76 2.74 14.12 -1.47
N VAL A 77 3.56 15.01 -2.06
CA VAL A 77 4.96 15.22 -1.63
C VAL A 77 5.03 15.64 -0.17
N ASN A 78 4.16 16.55 0.25
CA ASN A 78 4.09 17.02 1.63
C ASN A 78 3.58 15.93 2.58
N HIS A 79 2.52 15.21 2.18
CA HIS A 79 1.94 14.11 2.96
C HIS A 79 2.96 12.99 3.22
N LEU A 80 3.74 12.61 2.22
CA LEU A 80 4.74 11.54 2.28
C LEU A 80 6.13 12.00 2.76
N LYS A 81 6.27 13.27 3.16
CA LYS A 81 7.55 13.87 3.61
C LYS A 81 8.68 13.62 2.60
N SER A 82 8.38 13.73 1.30
CA SER A 82 9.33 13.40 0.24
C SER A 82 10.29 14.55 -0.09
N HIS A 83 10.01 15.77 0.41
CA HIS A 83 10.89 16.93 0.23
C HIS A 83 11.70 17.20 1.51
N SER A 84 13.02 17.34 1.37
CA SER A 84 13.95 17.76 2.45
C SER A 84 13.90 16.91 3.72
N CYS A 85 13.76 15.59 3.57
CA CYS A 85 13.67 14.63 4.67
C CYS A 85 14.83 13.61 4.54
N HIS A 86 15.55 13.36 5.66
CA HIS A 86 16.75 12.51 5.69
C HIS A 86 16.69 11.37 6.73
N ASN A 87 15.49 11.04 7.24
CA ASN A 87 15.27 9.97 8.20
C ASN A 87 14.61 8.73 7.56
N GLU A 88 14.40 7.70 8.37
CA GLU A 88 13.77 6.43 7.95
C GLU A 88 12.28 6.53 7.61
N TYR A 89 11.67 7.70 7.82
CA TYR A 89 10.26 8.01 7.51
C TYR A 89 10.13 8.96 6.30
N CYS A 90 11.15 9.02 5.45
CA CYS A 90 11.08 9.77 4.22
C CYS A 90 10.74 8.83 3.07
N VAL A 91 9.68 9.14 2.32
CA VAL A 91 9.32 8.34 1.15
C VAL A 91 10.06 8.89 -0.07
N GLN A 92 10.94 8.08 -0.63
CA GLN A 92 11.58 8.36 -1.91
C GLN A 92 10.60 8.10 -3.05
N LEU A 93 10.49 9.04 -3.99
CA LEU A 93 9.60 8.96 -5.14
C LEU A 93 10.42 8.65 -6.40
N LYS A 94 10.22 7.47 -6.99
CA LYS A 94 10.93 7.01 -8.20
C LYS A 94 9.95 6.68 -9.32
N GLU A 95 10.44 6.61 -10.56
CA GLU A 95 9.58 6.23 -11.68
C GLU A 95 9.13 4.79 -11.55
N TYR A 96 7.94 4.48 -12.07
CA TYR A 96 7.37 3.14 -11.99
C TYR A 96 8.31 2.03 -12.51
N GLN A 97 9.10 2.33 -13.54
CA GLN A 97 10.02 1.37 -14.18
C GLN A 97 11.33 1.17 -13.42
N ASP A 98 11.69 2.10 -12.52
CA ASP A 98 12.96 2.04 -11.76
C ASP A 98 12.98 0.86 -10.77
N VAL A 99 11.81 0.30 -10.44
CA VAL A 99 11.66 -0.84 -9.52
C VAL A 99 12.56 -2.02 -9.91
N TRP A 100 12.73 -2.31 -11.19
CA TRP A 100 13.52 -3.46 -11.64
C TRP A 100 15.01 -3.27 -11.42
N ARG A 101 15.51 -2.04 -11.63
CA ARG A 101 16.91 -1.70 -11.41
C ARG A 101 17.21 -1.71 -9.91
N ASP A 102 16.34 -1.11 -9.13
CA ASP A 102 16.49 -1.01 -7.69
C ASP A 102 16.37 -2.36 -6.99
N LEU A 103 15.42 -3.22 -7.37
CA LEU A 103 15.32 -4.57 -6.79
C LEU A 103 16.60 -5.37 -6.98
N ARG A 104 17.24 -5.28 -8.16
CA ARG A 104 18.53 -5.95 -8.43
C ARG A 104 19.71 -5.37 -7.65
N THR A 105 19.65 -4.07 -7.33
CA THR A 105 20.76 -3.36 -6.66
C THR A 105 20.62 -3.46 -5.14
N LEU A 106 19.44 -3.12 -4.62
CA LEU A 106 19.15 -3.07 -3.18
C LEU A 106 19.08 -4.46 -2.56
N SER A 107 18.68 -5.49 -3.32
CA SER A 107 18.70 -6.87 -2.81
C SER A 107 20.08 -7.34 -2.36
N GLN A 108 21.16 -6.77 -2.90
CA GLN A 108 22.54 -7.08 -2.49
C GLN A 108 22.85 -6.64 -1.06
N HIS A 109 22.07 -5.71 -0.50
CA HIS A 109 22.24 -5.22 0.87
C HIS A 109 21.39 -5.98 1.90
N TRP A 110 20.51 -6.87 1.45
CA TRP A 110 19.56 -7.59 2.29
C TRP A 110 19.85 -9.08 2.30
N LYS A 111 19.58 -9.73 3.42
CA LYS A 111 19.69 -11.19 3.56
C LYS A 111 18.35 -11.86 3.27
N ARG A 112 17.24 -11.18 3.55
CA ARG A 112 15.90 -11.72 3.34
C ARG A 112 14.90 -10.65 2.94
N ILE A 113 14.18 -10.91 1.85
CA ILE A 113 13.17 -10.02 1.28
C ILE A 113 11.84 -10.76 1.25
N LEU A 114 10.83 -10.18 1.88
CA LEU A 114 9.47 -10.70 1.82
C LEU A 114 8.86 -10.38 0.45
N VAL A 115 8.49 -11.42 -0.28
CA VAL A 115 7.74 -11.32 -1.53
C VAL A 115 6.34 -11.90 -1.29
N PRO A 116 5.26 -11.13 -1.50
CA PRO A 116 3.91 -11.59 -1.24
C PRO A 116 3.53 -12.81 -2.07
N THR A 117 3.07 -13.87 -1.43
CA THR A 117 2.43 -15.02 -2.11
C THR A 117 0.93 -14.82 -2.23
N ALA A 118 0.29 -15.66 -3.05
CA ALA A 118 -1.16 -15.72 -3.13
C ALA A 118 -1.79 -15.94 -1.75
N ALA A 119 -2.80 -15.14 -1.43
CA ALA A 119 -3.58 -15.23 -0.19
C ALA A 119 -4.92 -14.51 -0.33
N VAL A 120 -6.00 -15.17 0.10
CA VAL A 120 -7.36 -14.64 0.07
C VAL A 120 -7.78 -14.21 -1.35
N PHE A 121 -7.77 -12.90 -1.65
CA PHE A 121 -8.14 -12.32 -2.94
C PHE A 121 -6.93 -11.74 -3.70
N ASP A 122 -5.72 -11.89 -3.15
CA ASP A 122 -4.50 -11.41 -3.78
C ASP A 122 -3.73 -12.60 -4.38
N MET A 123 -3.26 -12.45 -5.63
CA MET A 123 -2.51 -13.50 -6.34
C MET A 123 -1.02 -13.47 -6.00
N GLY A 124 -0.56 -12.48 -5.23
CA GLY A 124 0.84 -12.32 -4.86
C GLY A 124 1.64 -11.56 -5.92
N ALA A 125 2.96 -11.65 -5.82
CA ALA A 125 3.87 -11.01 -6.75
C ALA A 125 3.91 -11.72 -8.12
N SER A 126 4.22 -10.96 -9.17
CA SER A 126 4.40 -11.52 -10.50
C SER A 126 5.75 -12.24 -10.63
N GLU A 127 5.86 -13.15 -11.60
CA GLU A 127 7.11 -13.87 -11.87
C GLU A 127 8.27 -12.92 -12.19
N ALA A 128 7.99 -11.76 -12.79
CA ALA A 128 9.01 -10.74 -13.05
C ALA A 128 9.65 -10.20 -11.75
N ILE A 129 8.90 -10.12 -10.64
CA ILE A 129 9.44 -9.72 -9.33
C ILE A 129 10.32 -10.84 -8.77
N HIS A 130 9.89 -12.10 -8.90
CA HIS A 130 10.70 -13.25 -8.50
C HIS A 130 12.00 -13.36 -9.30
N GLY A 131 11.96 -13.11 -10.62
CA GLY A 131 13.15 -13.09 -11.47
C GLY A 131 14.09 -11.90 -11.24
N ALA A 132 13.62 -10.83 -10.60
CA ALA A 132 14.43 -9.65 -10.29
C ALA A 132 15.24 -9.79 -8.98
N ILE A 133 14.92 -10.78 -8.14
CA ILE A 133 15.52 -10.99 -6.83
C ILE A 133 16.17 -12.39 -6.80
N PRO A 134 17.42 -12.54 -6.33
CA PRO A 134 18.02 -13.86 -6.14
C PRO A 134 17.16 -14.76 -5.25
N ARG A 135 16.86 -15.98 -5.69
CA ARG A 135 15.86 -16.88 -5.07
C ARG A 135 16.19 -17.20 -3.62
N GLU A 136 17.48 -17.26 -3.27
CA GLU A 136 18.00 -17.50 -1.93
C GLU A 136 17.66 -16.39 -0.92
N LEU A 137 17.38 -15.18 -1.39
CA LEU A 137 16.98 -14.04 -0.55
C LEU A 137 15.46 -13.97 -0.36
N VAL A 138 14.68 -14.66 -1.20
CA VAL A 138 13.23 -14.55 -1.21
C VAL A 138 12.61 -15.34 -0.06
N LEU A 139 11.78 -14.66 0.74
CA LEU A 139 10.83 -15.29 1.64
C LEU A 139 9.43 -15.18 1.03
N ASP A 140 8.90 -16.30 0.58
CA ASP A 140 7.55 -16.42 0.05
C ASP A 140 6.54 -16.58 1.20
N ARG A 141 5.79 -15.52 1.49
CA ARG A 141 4.67 -15.56 2.46
C ARG A 141 3.56 -14.57 2.10
N PRO A 142 2.33 -14.77 2.62
CA PRO A 142 1.26 -13.78 2.53
C PRO A 142 1.70 -12.43 3.10
N SER A 143 1.24 -11.34 2.47
CA SER A 143 1.50 -10.00 2.97
C SER A 143 0.88 -9.80 4.36
N PRO A 144 1.65 -9.33 5.37
CA PRO A 144 1.10 -9.00 6.68
C PRO A 144 0.10 -7.82 6.61
N VAL A 145 0.17 -7.01 5.56
CA VAL A 145 -0.73 -5.88 5.34
C VAL A 145 -2.18 -6.34 5.16
N ILE A 146 -2.40 -7.55 4.63
CA ILE A 146 -3.74 -8.18 4.54
C ILE A 146 -4.40 -8.22 5.91
N PHE A 147 -3.68 -8.70 6.92
CA PHE A 147 -4.20 -8.80 8.29
C PHE A 147 -4.31 -7.43 8.97
N MET A 148 -3.34 -6.53 8.72
CA MET A 148 -3.36 -5.17 9.26
C MET A 148 -4.62 -4.40 8.85
N ARG A 149 -5.03 -4.53 7.58
CA ARG A 149 -6.21 -3.85 7.05
C ARG A 149 -7.52 -4.61 7.30
N ALA A 150 -7.47 -5.91 7.60
CA ALA A 150 -8.66 -6.69 7.89
C ALA A 150 -9.34 -6.24 9.20
N GLN A 151 -8.55 -5.87 10.21
CA GLN A 151 -9.04 -5.37 11.49
C GLN A 151 -9.21 -3.85 11.44
N LYS A 152 -10.45 -3.39 11.29
CA LYS A 152 -10.76 -1.95 11.24
C LYS A 152 -10.64 -1.28 12.59
N ASN A 153 -9.98 -0.11 12.61
CA ASN A 153 -9.98 0.75 13.80
C ASN A 153 -11.34 1.46 13.96
N GLU A 154 -11.54 2.12 15.10
CA GLU A 154 -12.84 2.74 15.39
C GLU A 154 -13.19 3.86 14.40
N VAL A 155 -12.21 4.64 13.95
CA VAL A 155 -12.43 5.70 12.96
C VAL A 155 -12.86 5.13 11.61
N GLU A 156 -12.23 4.05 11.15
CA GLU A 156 -12.62 3.34 9.93
C GLU A 156 -14.03 2.76 10.03
N LYS A 157 -14.40 2.17 11.18
CA LYS A 157 -15.76 1.66 11.44
C LYS A 157 -16.81 2.77 11.38
N GLN A 158 -16.54 3.91 12.02
CA GLN A 158 -17.44 5.06 11.99
C GLN A 158 -17.55 5.65 10.57
N GLY A 159 -16.44 5.67 9.82
CA GLY A 159 -16.44 6.02 8.40
C GLY A 159 -17.34 5.11 7.57
N MET A 160 -17.25 3.80 7.79
CA MET A 160 -18.10 2.81 7.11
C MET A 160 -19.57 2.99 7.46
N LYS A 161 -19.93 3.22 8.74
CA LYS A 161 -21.31 3.51 9.14
C LYS A 161 -21.87 4.74 8.41
N LYS A 162 -21.09 5.83 8.35
CA LYS A 162 -21.49 7.06 7.64
C LYS A 162 -21.66 6.82 6.13
N ALA A 163 -20.81 6.00 5.53
CA ALA A 163 -20.95 5.61 4.12
C ALA A 163 -22.26 4.85 3.89
N HIS A 164 -22.58 3.86 4.73
CA HIS A 164 -23.82 3.06 4.61
C HIS A 164 -25.08 3.89 4.84
N ILE A 165 -25.06 4.89 5.73
CA ILE A 165 -26.20 5.80 5.92
C ILE A 165 -26.51 6.56 4.62
N ARG A 166 -25.47 7.05 3.93
CA ARG A 166 -25.63 7.76 2.65
C ARG A 166 -26.11 6.82 1.55
N ASP A 167 -25.55 5.62 1.51
CA ASP A 167 -25.93 4.59 0.55
C ASP A 167 -27.40 4.16 0.75
N GLY A 168 -27.83 3.98 2.00
CA GLY A 168 -29.22 3.68 2.34
C GLY A 168 -30.19 4.78 1.91
N ALA A 169 -29.83 6.05 2.10
CA ALA A 169 -30.65 7.17 1.63
C ALA A 169 -30.80 7.17 0.09
N ALA A 170 -29.71 6.91 -0.64
CA ALA A 170 -29.75 6.78 -2.09
C ALA A 170 -30.60 5.58 -2.55
N MET A 171 -30.53 4.45 -1.84
CA MET A 171 -31.37 3.28 -2.13
C MET A 171 -32.86 3.57 -1.91
N CYS A 172 -33.24 4.28 -0.84
CA CYS A 172 -34.63 4.67 -0.62
C CYS A 172 -35.17 5.57 -1.75
N GLU A 173 -34.36 6.51 -2.23
CA GLU A 173 -34.74 7.39 -3.34
C GLU A 173 -34.95 6.58 -4.64
N VAL A 174 -34.05 5.65 -4.95
CA VAL A 174 -34.18 4.76 -6.10
C VAL A 174 -35.43 3.88 -6.00
N LEU A 175 -35.71 3.30 -4.83
CA LEU A 175 -36.87 2.44 -4.63
C LEU A 175 -38.19 3.23 -4.74
N SER A 176 -38.28 4.40 -4.12
CA SER A 176 -39.44 5.30 -4.26
C SER A 176 -39.70 5.66 -5.72
N PHE A 177 -38.63 6.01 -6.47
CA PHE A 177 -38.76 6.32 -7.89
C PHE A 177 -39.26 5.13 -8.73
N LEU A 178 -38.89 3.90 -8.36
CA LEU A 178 -39.35 2.70 -9.05
C LEU A 178 -40.79 2.32 -8.69
N GLU A 179 -41.25 2.62 -7.47
CA GLU A 179 -42.63 2.40 -7.04
C GLU A 179 -43.62 3.36 -7.72
N ASP A 180 -43.21 4.60 -7.99
CA ASP A 180 -44.04 5.62 -8.64
C ASP A 180 -44.18 5.43 -10.18
N ARG A 181 -43.64 4.35 -10.76
CA ARG A 181 -43.71 4.01 -12.20
C ARG A 181 -44.60 2.81 -12.47
#